data_AF-A0A349WZ36-F1
#
_entry.id   AF-A0A349WZ36-F1
#
_cell.length_a   1.000
_cell.length_b   1.000
_cell.length_c   1.000
_cell.angle_alpha   90.00
_cell.angle_beta   90.00
_cell.angle_gamma   90.00
#
_symmetry.space_group_name_H-M   'P 1'
#
loop_
_entity.id
_entity.type
_entity.pdbx_description
1 polymer ?
#
loop_
_entity_poly.entity_id
_entity_poly.type
_entity_poly.pdbx_seq_one_letter_code
_entity_poly.pdbx_strand_id
1 'polypeptide(L)'
;MIERMHDRQIPRTTTEQLSLFNFVFGVGHTKIKSDLFEQIVSIENLFFAWERFCKGKRKRQDVMLYERYLEDHLFSLQEELVSGTYVHSPYEPFTIYDPKQRLIHKACVKDRVVHQAIVNIIEPLFEKRFIHDSYSCRVGKGTHVAVRRLQTFLRREGKNNTKTVYALKCDVRKFFASVSHEVLLHQLSQSIDCIKTMALIKGIIQSYSTSHGTGIPLGNLTSQLFANVYLHELDWYVKQTLRTAHYLRYCDDFVLLVPSIAEGMRLADNVDLFLQERLRIQLHPYKVCVRTVKQGVDFLGYRVLEHAVILRTGTKKRVIENINAENVSSYLGVCQHANTYDLQRQLKHFV
;
A
#
# COMPACT_ATOMS: atom_id res chain seq x y z
N MET A 1 40.10 13.04 30.57
CA MET A 1 40.45 12.05 31.60
C MET A 1 39.26 11.93 32.53
N ILE A 2 38.53 10.81 32.41
CA ILE A 2 37.91 10.04 33.50
C ILE A 2 36.77 10.71 34.32
N GLU A 3 35.55 10.14 34.15
CA GLU A 3 34.52 9.77 35.16
C GLU A 3 34.05 10.80 36.22
N ARG A 4 32.80 10.92 36.70
CA ARG A 4 31.57 10.09 36.72
C ARG A 4 30.44 10.92 37.39
N MET A 5 29.18 10.49 37.20
CA MET A 5 27.97 10.65 38.06
C MET A 5 27.23 12.01 38.05
N HIS A 6 25.90 12.11 37.98
CA HIS A 6 24.81 11.17 38.33
C HIS A 6 23.56 11.29 37.42
N ASP A 7 22.92 10.14 37.22
CA ASP A 7 21.49 9.85 37.20
C ASP A 7 20.48 11.01 37.07
N ARG A 8 19.74 11.03 35.95
CA ARG A 8 18.35 11.48 35.93
C ARG A 8 17.48 10.37 35.33
N GLN A 9 16.72 9.75 36.21
CA GLN A 9 15.66 8.81 35.89
C GLN A 9 14.67 9.44 34.89
N ILE A 10 14.53 8.78 33.74
CA ILE A 10 13.44 9.02 32.79
C ILE A 10 12.17 8.38 33.41
N PRO A 11 11.05 9.10 33.54
CA PRO A 11 9.85 8.52 34.12
C PRO A 11 9.32 7.40 33.22
N ARG A 12 9.14 6.21 33.81
CA ARG A 12 8.47 5.07 33.20
C ARG A 12 7.02 5.48 32.91
N THR A 13 6.64 5.48 31.65
CA THR A 13 5.26 5.69 31.20
C THR A 13 4.34 4.65 31.82
N THR A 14 3.48 5.10 32.72
CA THR A 14 2.48 4.31 33.43
C THR A 14 1.35 3.89 32.48
N THR A 15 0.89 2.65 32.64
CA THR A 15 -0.24 1.99 31.96
C THR A 15 -1.54 2.84 31.93
N GLU A 16 -1.65 3.86 32.78
CA GLU A 16 -2.77 4.79 32.86
C GLU A 16 -2.86 5.77 31.67
N GLN A 17 -1.75 6.13 31.01
CA GLN A 17 -1.81 6.97 29.80
C GLN A 17 -2.35 6.22 28.58
N LEU A 18 -2.14 4.90 28.50
CA LEU A 18 -2.76 4.04 27.47
C LEU A 18 -4.27 3.84 27.72
N SER A 19 -4.69 3.86 28.98
CA SER A 19 -6.10 3.79 29.39
C SER A 19 -6.89 5.06 29.01
N LEU A 20 -6.35 6.25 29.31
CA LEU A 20 -6.96 7.51 28.88
C LEU A 20 -6.96 7.70 27.35
N PHE A 21 -5.99 7.12 26.65
CA PHE A 21 -5.92 7.19 25.19
C PHE A 21 -7.07 6.43 24.50
N ASN A 22 -7.51 5.30 25.05
CA ASN A 22 -8.67 4.56 24.55
C ASN A 22 -10.01 5.29 24.78
N PHE A 23 -10.06 6.24 25.72
CA PHE A 23 -11.28 6.97 26.08
C PHE A 23 -11.56 8.19 25.18
N VAL A 24 -10.53 8.81 24.58
CA VAL A 24 -10.69 10.04 23.76
C VAL A 24 -11.06 9.74 22.29
N PHE A 25 -10.79 8.53 21.78
CA PHE A 25 -11.07 8.14 20.39
C PHE A 25 -12.33 7.28 20.22
N GLY A 26 -13.37 7.52 21.02
CA GLY A 26 -14.65 6.81 20.96
C GLY A 26 -15.40 6.98 19.64
N VAL A 27 -15.01 6.22 18.61
CA VAL A 27 -15.81 5.97 17.42
C VAL A 27 -16.61 4.71 17.73
N GLY A 28 -17.94 4.83 17.82
CA GLY A 28 -18.83 3.68 18.06
C GLY A 28 -18.60 2.58 17.03
N HIS A 29 -17.95 1.49 17.47
CA HIS A 29 -17.54 0.38 16.63
C HIS A 29 -18.69 -0.61 16.44
N THR A 30 -19.20 -0.73 15.21
CA THR A 30 -20.06 -1.85 14.82
C THR A 30 -19.18 -3.06 14.54
N LYS A 31 -18.99 -3.88 15.58
CA LYS A 31 -18.21 -5.13 15.56
C LYS A 31 -18.90 -6.18 14.69
N ILE A 32 -18.17 -6.78 13.76
CA ILE A 32 -18.71 -7.78 12.81
C ILE A 32 -18.56 -9.17 13.45
N LYS A 33 -19.71 -9.83 13.67
CA LYS A 33 -19.85 -11.09 14.41
C LYS A 33 -19.20 -12.29 13.72
N SER A 34 -18.42 -13.03 14.52
CA SER A 34 -18.20 -14.49 14.65
C SER A 34 -18.13 -15.47 13.46
N ASP A 35 -18.41 -15.09 12.21
CA ASP A 35 -18.51 -16.04 11.07
C ASP A 35 -17.49 -15.78 9.93
N LEU A 36 -16.53 -14.87 10.16
CA LEU A 36 -15.54 -14.51 9.14
C LEU A 36 -14.67 -15.70 8.73
N PHE A 37 -14.33 -16.57 9.67
CA PHE A 37 -13.44 -17.69 9.37
C PHE A 37 -14.15 -18.72 8.49
N GLU A 38 -15.38 -19.05 8.83
CA GLU A 38 -16.26 -19.96 8.11
C GLU A 38 -16.51 -19.47 6.68
N GLN A 39 -16.68 -18.16 6.48
CA GLN A 39 -16.75 -17.55 5.14
C GLN A 39 -15.42 -17.60 4.37
N ILE A 40 -14.28 -17.47 5.05
CA ILE A 40 -12.96 -17.56 4.40
C ILE A 40 -12.71 -18.99 3.91
N VAL A 41 -13.03 -20.00 4.72
CA VAL A 41 -12.74 -21.41 4.44
C VAL A 41 -13.89 -22.13 3.72
N SER A 42 -14.99 -21.45 3.41
CA SER A 42 -16.09 -22.05 2.66
C SER A 42 -15.60 -22.51 1.29
N ILE A 43 -16.08 -23.67 0.84
CA ILE A 43 -15.60 -24.28 -0.41
C ILE A 43 -15.92 -23.36 -1.59
N GLU A 44 -17.07 -22.69 -1.54
CA GLU A 44 -17.51 -21.69 -2.52
C GLU A 44 -16.53 -20.52 -2.59
N ASN A 45 -16.06 -20.01 -1.45
CA ASN A 45 -15.07 -18.93 -1.44
C ASN A 45 -13.69 -19.42 -1.90
N LEU A 46 -13.29 -20.67 -1.63
CA LEU A 46 -12.04 -21.23 -2.13
C LEU A 46 -12.05 -21.38 -3.66
N PHE A 47 -13.15 -21.86 -4.26
CA PHE A 47 -13.32 -21.86 -5.71
C PHE A 47 -13.32 -20.44 -6.28
N PHE A 48 -14.04 -19.51 -5.66
CA PHE A 48 -14.05 -18.11 -6.08
C PHE A 48 -12.65 -17.46 -5.96
N ALA A 49 -11.90 -17.79 -4.91
CA ALA A 49 -10.53 -17.35 -4.71
C ALA A 49 -9.60 -17.90 -5.80
N TRP A 50 -9.76 -19.16 -6.19
CA TRP A 50 -9.04 -19.73 -7.33
C TRP A 50 -9.32 -18.96 -8.62
N GLU A 51 -10.58 -18.72 -8.97
CA GLU A 51 -10.97 -18.00 -10.18
C GLU A 51 -10.36 -16.61 -10.25
N ARG A 52 -10.41 -15.86 -9.14
CA ARG A 52 -9.82 -14.53 -9.02
C ARG A 52 -8.29 -14.57 -9.13
N PHE A 53 -7.65 -15.52 -8.47
CA PHE A 53 -6.20 -15.67 -8.50
C PHE A 53 -5.67 -15.96 -9.92
N CYS A 54 -6.36 -16.85 -10.64
CA CYS A 54 -5.96 -17.37 -11.95
C CYS A 54 -6.22 -16.43 -13.12
N LYS A 55 -7.02 -15.38 -12.93
CA LYS A 55 -7.29 -14.39 -13.97
C LYS A 55 -5.99 -13.81 -14.54
N GLY A 56 -5.75 -14.03 -15.83
CA GLY A 56 -4.53 -13.60 -16.54
C GLY A 56 -3.27 -14.43 -16.25
N LYS A 57 -3.36 -15.53 -15.49
CA LYS A 57 -2.21 -16.35 -15.08
C LYS A 57 -2.31 -17.84 -15.41
N ARG A 58 -3.43 -18.30 -15.99
CA ARG A 58 -3.67 -19.72 -16.30
C ARG A 58 -2.60 -20.40 -17.16
N LYS A 59 -1.88 -19.64 -18.00
CA LYS A 59 -0.80 -20.17 -18.85
C LYS A 59 0.52 -20.46 -18.10
N ARG A 60 0.62 -20.14 -16.81
CA ARG A 60 1.85 -20.38 -16.04
C ARG A 60 1.91 -21.85 -15.61
N GLN A 61 3.09 -22.47 -15.72
CA GLN A 61 3.27 -23.89 -15.45
C GLN A 61 2.82 -24.31 -14.04
N ASP A 62 3.16 -23.53 -13.01
CA ASP A 62 2.74 -23.78 -11.62
C ASP A 62 1.21 -23.77 -11.47
N VAL A 63 0.54 -22.85 -12.16
CA VAL A 63 -0.93 -22.74 -12.17
C VAL A 63 -1.56 -23.93 -12.90
N MET A 64 -1.04 -24.30 -14.08
CA MET A 64 -1.56 -25.43 -14.86
C MET A 64 -1.43 -26.76 -14.10
N LEU A 65 -0.32 -26.98 -13.41
CA LEU A 65 -0.12 -28.19 -12.60
C LEU A 65 -1.10 -28.26 -11.43
N TYR A 66 -1.37 -27.14 -10.78
CA TYR A 66 -2.36 -27.07 -9.71
C TYR A 66 -3.80 -27.25 -10.24
N GLU A 67 -4.11 -26.65 -11.39
CA GLU A 67 -5.42 -26.71 -12.05
C GLU A 67 -5.79 -28.15 -12.49
N ARG A 68 -4.79 -28.98 -12.83
CA ARG A 68 -5.00 -30.37 -13.25
C ARG A 68 -5.74 -31.21 -12.20
N TYR A 69 -5.52 -30.96 -10.91
CA TYR A 69 -6.16 -31.65 -9.78
C TYR A 69 -6.83 -30.62 -8.87
N LEU A 70 -7.55 -29.66 -9.48
CA LEU A 70 -8.06 -28.50 -8.76
C LEU A 70 -8.98 -28.87 -7.59
N GLU A 71 -9.97 -29.73 -7.82
CA GLU A 71 -10.95 -30.10 -6.80
C GLU A 71 -10.26 -30.79 -5.62
N ASP A 72 -9.44 -31.81 -5.87
CA ASP A 72 -8.67 -32.51 -4.85
C ASP A 72 -7.82 -31.54 -4.02
N HIS A 73 -7.13 -30.60 -4.68
CA HIS A 73 -6.32 -29.60 -3.98
C HIS A 73 -7.17 -28.64 -3.14
N LEU A 74 -8.36 -28.23 -3.59
CA LEU A 74 -9.20 -27.28 -2.86
C LEU A 74 -9.93 -27.95 -1.68
N PHE A 75 -10.43 -29.17 -1.84
CA PHE A 75 -11.02 -29.93 -0.74
C PHE A 75 -9.98 -30.25 0.33
N SER A 76 -8.79 -30.71 -0.07
CA SER A 76 -7.68 -30.94 0.88
C SER A 76 -7.26 -29.65 1.58
N LEU A 77 -7.18 -28.53 0.86
CA LEU A 77 -6.88 -27.23 1.46
C LEU A 77 -7.96 -26.79 2.47
N GLN A 78 -9.24 -27.02 2.17
CA GLN A 78 -10.33 -26.72 3.10
C GLN A 78 -10.18 -27.54 4.40
N GLU A 79 -9.93 -28.83 4.29
CA GLU A 79 -9.70 -29.70 5.44
C GLU A 79 -8.51 -29.22 6.28
N GLU A 80 -7.40 -28.87 5.64
CA GLU A 80 -6.22 -28.29 6.31
C GLU A 80 -6.58 -27.00 7.09
N LEU A 81 -7.36 -26.12 6.48
CA LEU A 81 -7.77 -24.85 7.09
C LEU A 81 -8.74 -25.08 8.26
N VAL A 82 -9.77 -25.91 8.07
CA VAL A 82 -10.80 -26.19 9.10
C VAL A 82 -10.21 -26.92 10.30
N SER A 83 -9.33 -27.89 10.07
CA SER A 83 -8.62 -28.62 11.12
C SER A 83 -7.54 -27.80 11.82
N GLY A 84 -7.15 -26.64 11.26
CA GLY A 84 -6.07 -25.80 11.78
C GLY A 84 -4.67 -26.36 11.53
N THR A 85 -4.53 -27.34 10.63
CA THR A 85 -3.25 -27.96 10.26
C THR A 85 -2.52 -27.23 9.12
N TYR A 86 -3.20 -26.31 8.44
CA TYR A 86 -2.59 -25.46 7.42
C TYR A 86 -1.41 -24.65 7.97
N VAL A 87 -0.26 -24.77 7.31
CA VAL A 87 0.93 -23.95 7.55
C VAL A 87 1.35 -23.30 6.24
N HIS A 88 1.59 -21.98 6.27
CA HIS A 88 2.02 -21.22 5.11
C HIS A 88 3.42 -21.66 4.65
N SER A 89 3.61 -21.86 3.34
CA SER A 89 4.87 -22.36 2.79
C SER A 89 5.91 -21.24 2.65
N PRO A 90 7.22 -21.54 2.73
CA PRO A 90 8.26 -20.53 2.48
C PRO A 90 8.09 -19.82 1.13
N TYR A 91 8.43 -18.54 1.09
CA TYR A 91 8.38 -17.77 -0.15
C TYR A 91 9.58 -18.07 -1.05
N GLU A 92 9.33 -18.16 -2.35
CA GLU A 92 10.36 -18.30 -3.38
C GLU A 92 10.87 -16.92 -3.81
N PRO A 93 12.14 -16.56 -3.53
CA PRO A 93 12.69 -15.27 -3.91
C PRO A 93 13.04 -15.23 -5.40
N PHE A 94 12.64 -14.17 -6.10
CA PHE A 94 13.10 -13.89 -7.46
C PHE A 94 13.29 -12.38 -7.67
N THR A 95 14.23 -12.03 -8.54
CA THR A 95 14.56 -10.63 -8.80
C THR A 95 13.92 -10.16 -10.10
N ILE A 96 13.27 -9.01 -10.06
CA ILE A 96 12.87 -8.28 -11.27
C ILE A 96 13.60 -6.93 -11.35
N TYR A 97 13.76 -6.42 -12.56
CA TYR A 97 14.32 -5.09 -12.81
C TYR A 97 13.29 -4.21 -13.50
N ASP A 98 12.64 -3.30 -12.75
CA ASP A 98 11.82 -2.23 -13.34
C ASP A 98 11.49 -1.10 -12.35
N PRO A 99 12.02 0.13 -12.51
CA PRO A 99 13.27 0.54 -13.17
C PRO A 99 14.51 0.31 -12.27
N LYS A 100 14.30 -0.30 -11.10
CA LYS A 100 15.34 -0.68 -10.13
C LYS A 100 15.16 -2.14 -9.80
N GLN A 101 16.23 -2.77 -9.31
CA GLN A 101 16.17 -4.15 -8.83
C GLN A 101 15.18 -4.26 -7.66
N ARG A 102 14.27 -5.23 -7.75
CA ARG A 102 13.31 -5.56 -6.69
C ARG A 102 13.37 -7.06 -6.42
N LEU A 103 13.68 -7.41 -5.18
CA LEU A 103 13.56 -8.77 -4.69
C LEU A 103 12.08 -9.01 -4.33
N ILE A 104 11.43 -9.90 -5.09
CA ILE A 104 10.05 -10.32 -4.89
C ILE A 104 10.05 -11.69 -4.24
N HIS A 105 9.11 -11.91 -3.32
CA HIS A 105 8.98 -13.16 -2.59
C HIS A 105 7.64 -13.79 -2.97
N LYS A 106 7.66 -14.80 -3.83
CA LYS A 106 6.47 -15.43 -4.40
C LYS A 106 5.96 -16.54 -3.49
N ALA A 107 4.70 -16.48 -3.07
CA ALA A 107 4.04 -17.61 -2.42
C ALA A 107 3.66 -18.70 -3.44
N CYS A 108 3.55 -19.95 -3.00
CA CYS A 108 3.12 -21.07 -3.84
C CYS A 108 1.66 -20.89 -4.31
N VAL A 109 1.16 -21.76 -5.20
CA VAL A 109 -0.23 -21.64 -5.69
C VAL A 109 -1.24 -21.83 -4.55
N LYS A 110 -1.06 -22.88 -3.72
CA LYS A 110 -1.92 -23.18 -2.56
C LYS A 110 -2.08 -21.95 -1.65
N ASP A 111 -0.96 -21.36 -1.23
CA ASP A 111 -0.97 -20.19 -0.35
C ASP A 111 -1.58 -18.95 -1.01
N ARG A 112 -1.42 -18.77 -2.33
CA ARG A 112 -2.03 -17.64 -3.05
C ARG A 112 -3.54 -17.78 -3.15
N VAL A 113 -4.07 -19.00 -3.20
CA VAL A 113 -5.51 -19.25 -3.05
C VAL A 113 -5.96 -18.83 -1.65
N VAL A 114 -5.24 -19.21 -0.60
CA VAL A 114 -5.54 -18.77 0.79
C VAL A 114 -5.48 -17.25 0.93
N HIS A 115 -4.45 -16.61 0.36
CA HIS A 115 -4.33 -15.14 0.35
C HIS A 115 -5.54 -14.48 -0.30
N GLN A 116 -6.01 -15.02 -1.42
CA GLN A 116 -7.19 -14.51 -2.12
C GLN A 116 -8.48 -14.77 -1.34
N ALA A 117 -8.63 -15.95 -0.73
CA ALA A 117 -9.78 -16.33 0.08
C ALA A 117 -9.94 -15.40 1.30
N ILE A 118 -8.83 -15.09 1.99
CA ILE A 118 -8.81 -14.12 3.09
C ILE A 118 -9.23 -12.73 2.58
N VAL A 119 -8.56 -12.23 1.53
CA VAL A 119 -8.78 -10.87 1.02
C VAL A 119 -10.21 -10.68 0.52
N ASN A 120 -10.83 -11.69 -0.10
CA ASN A 120 -12.23 -11.62 -0.53
C ASN A 120 -13.19 -11.22 0.60
N ILE A 121 -12.92 -11.71 1.82
CA ILE A 121 -13.78 -11.53 2.98
C ILE A 121 -13.39 -10.28 3.79
N ILE A 122 -12.09 -10.06 4.01
CA ILE A 122 -11.63 -8.99 4.90
C ILE A 122 -11.48 -7.63 4.21
N GLU A 123 -11.14 -7.58 2.92
CA GLU A 123 -10.94 -6.31 2.19
C GLU A 123 -12.19 -5.40 2.22
N PRO A 124 -13.43 -5.89 2.01
CA PRO A 124 -14.63 -5.07 2.10
C PRO A 124 -14.85 -4.40 3.46
N LEU A 125 -14.29 -4.96 4.54
CA LEU A 125 -14.38 -4.40 5.89
C LEU A 125 -13.50 -3.16 6.03
N PHE A 126 -12.28 -3.22 5.47
CA PHE A 126 -11.33 -2.12 5.49
C PHE A 126 -11.64 -1.05 4.44
N GLU A 127 -12.17 -1.44 3.28
CA GLU A 127 -12.48 -0.51 2.18
C GLU A 127 -13.48 0.58 2.60
N LYS A 128 -14.43 0.26 3.48
CA LYS A 128 -15.38 1.21 4.08
C LYS A 128 -14.73 2.25 5.00
N ARG A 129 -13.55 1.95 5.53
CA ARG A 129 -12.81 2.78 6.48
C ARG A 129 -11.77 3.64 5.79
N PHE A 130 -11.17 3.14 4.72
CA PHE A 130 -10.13 3.86 3.98
C PHE A 130 -10.62 5.21 3.44
N ILE A 131 -9.77 6.23 3.57
CA ILE A 131 -10.06 7.54 2.98
C ILE A 131 -10.21 7.41 1.46
N HIS A 132 -11.00 8.30 0.86
CA HIS A 132 -11.16 8.33 -0.59
C HIS A 132 -9.81 8.55 -1.32
N ASP A 133 -8.91 9.35 -0.74
CA ASP A 133 -7.68 9.82 -1.39
C ASP A 133 -6.46 8.87 -1.24
N SER A 134 -6.71 7.59 -0.92
CA SER A 134 -5.71 6.50 -1.00
C SER A 134 -5.99 5.62 -2.23
N TYR A 135 -5.02 5.47 -3.13
CA TYR A 135 -5.28 4.99 -4.49
C TYR A 135 -4.59 3.68 -4.91
N SER A 136 -3.73 3.10 -4.07
CA SER A 136 -2.97 1.89 -4.45
C SER A 136 -3.76 0.61 -4.16
N CYS A 137 -3.72 -0.34 -5.11
CA CYS A 137 -4.28 -1.69 -4.96
C CYS A 137 -5.73 -1.73 -4.43
N ARG A 138 -6.59 -0.84 -4.92
CA ARG A 138 -8.01 -0.76 -4.55
C ARG A 138 -8.88 -0.73 -5.81
N VAL A 139 -10.06 -1.34 -5.75
CA VAL A 139 -10.98 -1.42 -6.89
C VAL A 139 -11.45 -0.02 -7.29
N GLY A 140 -11.44 0.28 -8.60
CA GLY A 140 -11.80 1.60 -9.13
C GLY A 140 -10.79 2.72 -8.78
N LYS A 141 -9.70 2.39 -8.10
CA LYS A 141 -8.56 3.27 -7.85
C LYS A 141 -7.41 2.88 -8.78
N GLY A 142 -6.38 3.72 -8.82
CA GLY A 142 -5.19 3.46 -9.61
C GLY A 142 -4.42 4.73 -9.93
N THR A 143 -3.30 4.57 -10.63
CA THR A 143 -2.37 5.65 -10.94
C THR A 143 -3.03 6.84 -11.62
N HIS A 144 -3.79 6.61 -12.67
CA HIS A 144 -4.40 7.70 -13.45
C HIS A 144 -5.49 8.44 -12.66
N VAL A 145 -6.25 7.72 -11.82
CA VAL A 145 -7.25 8.33 -10.94
C VAL A 145 -6.56 9.22 -9.91
N ALA A 146 -5.47 8.75 -9.31
CA ALA A 146 -4.68 9.52 -8.35
C ALA A 146 -4.07 10.79 -8.96
N VAL A 147 -3.54 10.68 -10.19
CA VAL A 147 -2.99 11.81 -10.95
C VAL A 147 -4.07 12.86 -11.27
N ARG A 148 -5.25 12.43 -11.74
CA ARG A 148 -6.39 13.34 -11.98
C ARG A 148 -6.88 14.00 -10.69
N ARG A 149 -6.88 13.26 -9.58
CA ARG A 149 -7.23 13.82 -8.26
C ARG A 149 -6.23 14.89 -7.84
N LEU A 150 -4.94 14.62 -7.95
CA LEU A 150 -3.89 15.60 -7.65
C LEU A 150 -4.08 16.86 -8.50
N GLN A 151 -4.30 16.73 -9.82
CA GLN A 151 -4.59 17.89 -10.67
C GLN A 151 -5.80 18.70 -10.18
N THR A 152 -6.86 18.03 -9.74
CA THR A 152 -8.04 18.69 -9.16
C THR A 152 -7.69 19.47 -7.89
N PHE A 153 -6.84 18.91 -7.02
CA PHE A 153 -6.34 19.59 -5.82
C PHE A 153 -5.49 20.80 -6.16
N LEU A 154 -4.60 20.69 -7.15
CA LEU A 154 -3.77 21.79 -7.61
C LEU A 154 -4.64 22.97 -8.09
N ARG A 155 -5.65 22.71 -8.93
CA ARG A 155 -6.58 23.77 -9.41
C ARG A 155 -7.33 24.46 -8.27
N ARG A 156 -7.82 23.67 -7.31
CA ARG A 156 -8.60 24.18 -6.18
C ARG A 156 -7.76 25.06 -5.26
N GLU A 157 -6.57 24.61 -4.88
CA GLU A 157 -5.68 25.37 -4.00
C GLU A 157 -5.02 26.56 -4.70
N GLY A 158 -4.58 26.38 -5.94
CA GLY A 158 -3.93 27.43 -6.72
C GLY A 158 -4.86 28.57 -7.14
N LYS A 159 -6.19 28.36 -7.05
CA LYS A 159 -7.22 29.29 -7.53
C LYS A 159 -6.95 29.77 -8.97
N ASN A 160 -6.61 28.84 -9.86
CA ASN A 160 -6.19 29.11 -11.25
C ASN A 160 -4.94 30.03 -11.31
N ASN A 161 -3.83 29.60 -10.71
CA ASN A 161 -2.55 30.31 -10.65
C ASN A 161 -2.50 31.67 -9.93
N THR A 162 -3.57 32.10 -9.23
CA THR A 162 -3.55 33.37 -8.49
C THR A 162 -2.89 33.25 -7.11
N LYS A 163 -2.74 32.03 -6.58
CA LYS A 163 -2.10 31.75 -5.29
C LYS A 163 -0.89 30.84 -5.48
N THR A 164 0.25 31.20 -4.89
CA THR A 164 1.41 30.31 -4.85
C THR A 164 1.13 29.17 -3.86
N VAL A 165 1.20 27.94 -4.35
CA VAL A 165 1.03 26.71 -3.57
C VAL A 165 2.29 25.88 -3.71
N TYR A 166 2.58 25.09 -2.69
CA TYR A 166 3.68 24.14 -2.68
C TYR A 166 3.13 22.73 -2.49
N ALA A 167 3.82 21.75 -3.08
CA ALA A 167 3.57 20.34 -2.87
C ALA A 167 4.70 19.77 -2.02
N LEU A 168 4.37 19.28 -0.83
CA LEU A 168 5.22 18.42 -0.02
C LEU A 168 5.01 16.99 -0.53
N LYS A 169 6.09 16.37 -1.00
CA LYS A 169 6.12 14.98 -1.40
C LYS A 169 6.99 14.19 -0.41
N CYS A 170 6.49 13.05 0.02
CA CYS A 170 7.15 12.16 0.97
C CYS A 170 7.07 10.71 0.49
N ASP A 171 8.05 9.91 0.91
CA ASP A 171 8.19 8.47 0.59
C ASP A 171 8.68 7.76 1.85
N VAL A 172 8.11 6.61 2.19
CA VAL A 172 8.55 5.84 3.36
C VAL A 172 9.77 4.98 3.04
N ARG A 173 10.78 5.01 3.91
CA ARG A 173 12.03 4.28 3.69
C ARG A 173 11.82 2.77 3.80
N LYS A 174 12.15 2.05 2.72
CA LYS A 174 12.14 0.57 2.65
C LYS A 174 10.83 -0.04 3.19
N PHE A 175 9.70 0.60 2.92
CA PHE A 175 8.40 0.33 3.57
C PHE A 175 8.10 -1.16 3.79
N PHE A 176 8.08 -1.98 2.74
CA PHE A 176 7.76 -3.41 2.86
C PHE A 176 8.70 -4.18 3.79
N ALA A 177 9.96 -3.78 3.91
CA ALA A 177 10.92 -4.42 4.82
C ALA A 177 10.82 -3.90 6.26
N SER A 178 10.24 -2.72 6.48
CA SER A 178 10.20 -2.03 7.78
C SER A 178 8.86 -2.14 8.50
N VAL A 179 7.80 -2.65 7.87
CA VAL A 179 6.49 -2.88 8.52
C VAL A 179 6.65 -3.77 9.76
N SER A 180 6.32 -3.25 10.94
CA SER A 180 6.32 -4.02 12.19
C SER A 180 5.14 -4.97 12.25
N HIS A 181 5.40 -6.25 12.50
CA HIS A 181 4.36 -7.28 12.65
C HIS A 181 3.44 -6.99 13.84
N GLU A 182 4.01 -6.56 14.97
CA GLU A 182 3.26 -6.21 16.18
C GLU A 182 2.23 -5.10 15.90
N VAL A 183 2.68 -4.00 15.29
CA VAL A 183 1.82 -2.86 14.94
C VAL A 183 0.74 -3.28 13.94
N LEU A 184 1.11 -4.03 12.89
CA LEU A 184 0.17 -4.49 11.87
C LEU A 184 -0.90 -5.42 12.46
N LEU A 185 -0.49 -6.39 13.27
CA LEU A 185 -1.41 -7.32 13.93
C LEU A 185 -2.35 -6.60 14.90
N HIS A 186 -1.83 -5.62 15.65
CA HIS A 186 -2.65 -4.79 16.54
C HIS A 186 -3.70 -3.97 15.77
N GLN A 187 -3.35 -3.39 14.61
CA GLN A 187 -4.31 -2.65 13.78
C GLN A 187 -5.38 -3.56 13.18
N LEU A 188 -4.98 -4.74 12.70
CA LEU A 188 -5.92 -5.74 12.16
C LEU A 188 -6.90 -6.22 13.24
N SER A 189 -6.43 -6.44 14.47
CA SER A 189 -7.29 -6.87 15.59
C SER A 189 -8.31 -5.81 16.02
N GLN A 190 -8.12 -4.52 15.68
CA GLN A 190 -9.15 -3.49 15.92
C GLN A 190 -10.36 -3.61 14.98
N SER A 191 -10.26 -4.42 13.93
CA SER A 191 -11.30 -4.58 12.90
C SER A 191 -11.80 -6.01 12.77
N ILE A 192 -10.99 -6.99 13.19
CA ILE A 192 -11.26 -8.42 13.05
C ILE A 192 -11.31 -9.03 14.45
N ASP A 193 -12.52 -9.29 14.95
CA ASP A 193 -12.73 -9.92 16.26
C ASP A 193 -12.60 -11.46 16.22
N CYS A 194 -12.64 -12.07 15.03
CA CYS A 194 -12.59 -13.53 14.88
C CYS A 194 -11.19 -14.09 15.17
N ILE A 195 -11.06 -14.82 16.29
CA ILE A 195 -9.80 -15.41 16.77
C ILE A 195 -9.16 -16.33 15.72
N LYS A 196 -9.94 -17.23 15.10
CA LYS A 196 -9.43 -18.15 14.07
C LYS A 196 -8.90 -17.40 12.84
N THR A 197 -9.62 -16.38 12.38
CA THR A 197 -9.19 -15.54 11.25
C THR A 197 -7.90 -14.79 11.59
N MET A 198 -7.81 -14.21 12.80
CA MET A 198 -6.61 -13.54 13.27
C MET A 198 -5.42 -14.50 13.41
N ALA A 199 -5.63 -15.74 13.85
CA ALA A 199 -4.59 -16.77 13.91
C ALA A 199 -4.05 -17.11 12.51
N LEU A 200 -4.94 -17.28 11.52
CA LEU A 200 -4.56 -17.53 10.13
C LEU A 200 -3.75 -16.37 9.54
N ILE A 201 -4.22 -15.13 9.73
CA ILE A 201 -3.52 -13.92 9.26
C ILE A 201 -2.16 -13.78 9.96
N LYS A 202 -2.09 -14.07 11.27
CA LYS A 202 -0.84 -14.06 12.03
C LYS A 202 0.16 -15.08 11.48
N GLY A 203 -0.29 -16.31 11.17
CA GLY A 203 0.56 -17.31 10.52
C GLY A 203 1.14 -16.82 9.19
N ILE A 204 0.34 -16.15 8.37
CA ILE A 204 0.81 -15.57 7.10
C ILE A 204 1.79 -14.41 7.32
N ILE A 205 1.54 -13.50 8.26
CA ILE A 205 2.46 -12.38 8.52
C ILE A 205 3.79 -12.90 9.08
N GLN A 206 3.75 -13.86 10.00
CA GLN A 206 4.94 -14.41 10.64
C GLN A 206 5.72 -15.39 9.75
N SER A 207 5.12 -15.90 8.67
CA SER A 207 5.80 -16.73 7.67
C SER A 207 6.90 -15.99 6.88
N TYR A 208 6.95 -14.66 6.96
CA TYR A 208 7.96 -13.84 6.31
C TYR A 208 8.52 -12.80 7.27
N SER A 209 9.84 -12.64 7.28
CA SER A 209 10.47 -11.51 7.95
C SER A 209 11.73 -11.08 7.21
N THR A 210 11.94 -9.77 7.09
CA THR A 210 13.22 -9.21 6.62
C THR A 210 14.19 -9.06 7.79
N SER A 211 13.67 -8.77 8.97
CA SER A 211 14.38 -8.79 10.26
C SER A 211 13.39 -9.20 11.34
N HIS A 212 13.87 -9.68 12.49
CA HIS A 212 13.01 -10.26 13.53
C HIS A 212 11.78 -9.40 13.84
N GLY A 213 10.58 -9.92 13.56
CA GLY A 213 9.29 -9.22 13.79
C GLY A 213 8.96 -8.07 12.82
N THR A 214 9.65 -7.97 11.69
CA THR A 214 9.46 -6.91 10.69
C THR A 214 9.50 -7.43 9.25
N GLY A 215 8.72 -6.77 8.39
CA GLY A 215 8.69 -6.98 6.96
C GLY A 215 7.47 -7.77 6.49
N ILE A 216 7.00 -7.44 5.29
CA ILE A 216 5.95 -8.15 4.57
C ILE A 216 6.43 -8.42 3.13
N PRO A 217 6.09 -9.58 2.55
CA PRO A 217 6.71 -10.02 1.30
C PRO A 217 6.15 -9.22 0.12
N LEU A 218 7.04 -8.57 -0.63
CA LEU A 218 6.67 -7.85 -1.85
C LEU A 218 6.15 -8.83 -2.90
N GLY A 219 5.02 -8.50 -3.54
CA GLY A 219 4.44 -9.26 -4.65
C GLY A 219 3.22 -10.13 -4.32
N ASN A 220 2.77 -10.14 -3.06
CA ASN A 220 1.61 -10.93 -2.62
C ASN A 220 0.38 -10.03 -2.38
N LEU A 221 -0.81 -10.60 -2.57
CA LEU A 221 -2.07 -9.87 -2.48
C LEU A 221 -2.35 -9.39 -1.04
N THR A 222 -2.15 -10.27 -0.06
CA THR A 222 -2.29 -9.95 1.38
C THR A 222 -1.37 -8.80 1.78
N SER A 223 -0.11 -8.81 1.33
CA SER A 223 0.84 -7.72 1.59
C SER A 223 0.35 -6.36 1.05
N GLN A 224 -0.38 -6.32 -0.06
CA GLN A 224 -0.94 -5.08 -0.60
C GLN A 224 -2.06 -4.52 0.29
N LEU A 225 -2.95 -5.39 0.77
CA LEU A 225 -3.99 -5.00 1.72
C LEU A 225 -3.36 -4.55 3.05
N PHE A 226 -2.42 -5.34 3.59
CA PHE A 226 -1.73 -5.03 4.84
C PHE A 226 -0.98 -3.70 4.77
N ALA A 227 -0.33 -3.40 3.65
CA ALA A 227 0.29 -2.10 3.40
C ALA A 227 -0.72 -0.94 3.52
N ASN A 228 -1.92 -1.12 2.95
CA ASN A 228 -2.98 -0.11 3.01
C ASN A 228 -3.56 0.05 4.41
N VAL A 229 -3.81 -1.06 5.13
CA VAL A 229 -4.24 -1.05 6.54
C VAL A 229 -3.19 -0.35 7.40
N TYR A 230 -1.92 -0.64 7.17
CA TYR A 230 -0.83 -0.09 7.98
C TYR A 230 -0.74 1.43 7.89
N LEU A 231 -0.75 1.96 6.66
CA LEU A 231 -0.66 3.39 6.39
C LEU A 231 -2.01 4.10 6.50
N HIS A 232 -3.09 3.39 6.83
CA HIS A 232 -4.38 4.00 7.08
C HIS A 232 -4.36 4.94 8.29
N GLU A 233 -3.60 4.60 9.33
CA GLU A 233 -3.43 5.45 10.51
C GLU A 233 -2.75 6.78 10.14
N LEU A 234 -1.79 6.76 9.21
CA LEU A 234 -1.20 7.98 8.66
C LEU A 234 -2.25 8.81 7.91
N ASP A 235 -3.08 8.18 7.08
CA ASP A 235 -4.14 8.88 6.35
C ASP A 235 -5.07 9.65 7.30
N TRP A 236 -5.48 9.00 8.40
CA TRP A 236 -6.31 9.60 9.44
C TRP A 236 -5.59 10.73 10.17
N TYR A 237 -4.35 10.51 10.59
CA TYR A 237 -3.55 11.53 11.25
C TYR A 237 -3.41 12.80 10.41
N VAL A 238 -3.11 12.66 9.11
CA VAL A 238 -2.97 13.81 8.21
C VAL A 238 -4.30 14.55 8.01
N LYS A 239 -5.41 13.82 7.84
CA LYS A 239 -6.72 14.42 7.56
C LYS A 239 -7.40 15.01 8.80
N GLN A 240 -7.31 14.35 9.95
CA GLN A 240 -8.01 14.76 11.17
C GLN A 240 -7.16 15.62 12.10
N THR A 241 -5.89 15.25 12.30
CA THR A 241 -5.00 15.93 13.24
C THR A 241 -4.28 17.09 12.57
N LEU A 242 -3.57 16.84 11.46
CA LEU A 242 -2.88 17.89 10.71
C LEU A 242 -3.84 18.72 9.84
N ARG A 243 -5.09 18.28 9.68
CA ARG A 243 -6.17 18.97 8.94
C ARG A 243 -5.77 19.40 7.53
N THR A 244 -4.90 18.62 6.88
CA THR A 244 -4.48 18.91 5.52
C THR A 244 -5.52 18.41 4.53
N ALA A 245 -6.35 19.33 4.02
CA ALA A 245 -7.45 18.99 3.12
C ALA A 245 -6.97 18.29 1.83
N HIS A 246 -5.86 18.77 1.27
CA HIS A 246 -5.32 18.32 -0.01
C HIS A 246 -4.17 17.33 0.17
N TYR A 247 -4.50 16.19 0.77
CA TYR A 247 -3.62 15.03 0.94
C TYR A 247 -4.07 13.87 0.04
N LEU A 248 -3.10 13.19 -0.57
CA LEU A 248 -3.32 11.95 -1.32
C LEU A 248 -2.16 10.98 -1.14
N ARG A 249 -2.46 9.67 -1.18
CA ARG A 249 -1.47 8.60 -1.01
C ARG A 249 -1.59 7.54 -2.09
N TYR A 250 -0.45 7.02 -2.53
CA TYR A 250 -0.33 5.85 -3.38
C TYR A 250 0.76 4.93 -2.83
N CYS A 251 0.34 3.86 -2.15
CA CYS A 251 1.24 2.97 -1.42
C CYS A 251 2.03 3.75 -0.36
N ASP A 252 3.35 3.80 -0.46
CA ASP A 252 4.30 4.51 0.40
C ASP A 252 4.63 5.94 -0.08
N ASP A 253 4.24 6.33 -1.29
CA ASP A 253 4.41 7.69 -1.86
C ASP A 253 3.15 8.53 -1.59
N PHE A 254 3.30 9.71 -1.01
CA PHE A 254 2.17 10.61 -0.72
C PHE A 254 2.52 12.08 -0.90
N VAL A 255 1.49 12.89 -1.18
CA VAL A 255 1.60 14.32 -1.47
C VAL A 255 0.61 15.13 -0.64
N LEU A 256 1.09 16.22 -0.06
CA LEU A 256 0.32 17.25 0.64
C LEU A 256 0.48 18.58 -0.08
N LEU A 257 -0.62 19.32 -0.30
CA LEU A 257 -0.51 20.72 -0.72
C LEU A 257 -0.43 21.63 0.50
N VAL A 258 0.55 22.53 0.50
CA VAL A 258 0.94 23.36 1.64
C VAL A 258 1.14 24.81 1.18
N PRO A 259 0.90 25.80 2.07
CA PRO A 259 0.96 27.21 1.71
C PRO A 259 2.38 27.76 1.56
N SER A 260 3.38 27.13 2.20
CA SER A 260 4.77 27.59 2.17
C SER A 260 5.75 26.43 2.33
N ILE A 261 7.01 26.66 1.98
CA ILE A 261 8.09 25.69 2.18
C ILE A 261 8.28 25.38 3.66
N ALA A 262 8.28 26.41 4.51
CA ALA A 262 8.44 26.26 5.96
C ALA A 262 7.33 25.39 6.58
N GLU A 263 6.08 25.57 6.14
CA GLU A 263 4.97 24.72 6.58
C GLU A 263 5.11 23.29 6.06
N GLY A 264 5.53 23.12 4.82
CA GLY A 264 5.82 21.79 4.26
C GLY A 264 6.88 21.03 5.07
N MET A 265 7.97 21.69 5.46
CA MET A 265 9.02 21.06 6.27
C MET A 265 8.52 20.73 7.67
N ARG A 266 7.79 21.64 8.35
CA ARG A 266 7.16 21.34 9.64
C ARG A 266 6.22 20.13 9.58
N LEU A 267 5.38 20.05 8.57
CA LEU A 267 4.46 18.92 8.40
C LEU A 267 5.22 17.62 8.11
N ALA A 268 6.33 17.68 7.36
CA ALA A 268 7.18 16.52 7.15
C ALA A 268 7.77 16.01 8.47
N ASP A 269 8.25 16.89 9.34
CA ASP A 269 8.80 16.53 10.65
C ASP A 269 7.71 15.91 11.55
N ASN A 270 6.52 16.50 11.60
CA ASN A 270 5.38 15.96 12.35
C ASN A 270 4.95 14.57 11.84
N VAL A 271 4.92 14.40 10.51
CA VAL A 271 4.61 13.10 9.89
C VAL A 271 5.69 12.08 10.20
N ASP A 272 6.98 12.44 10.12
CA ASP A 272 8.07 11.52 10.44
C ASP A 272 8.04 11.10 11.91
N LEU A 273 7.81 12.04 12.84
CA LEU A 273 7.65 11.74 14.26
C LEU A 273 6.49 10.77 14.50
N PHE A 274 5.32 11.03 13.90
CA PHE A 274 4.17 10.13 13.98
C PHE A 274 4.50 8.73 13.44
N LEU A 275 5.19 8.66 12.29
CA LEU A 275 5.58 7.39 11.69
C LEU A 275 6.52 6.60 12.60
N GLN A 276 7.47 7.26 13.25
CA GLN A 276 8.44 6.62 14.15
C GLN A 276 7.76 6.14 15.43
N GLU A 277 6.98 6.99 16.09
CA GLU A 277 6.37 6.69 17.39
C GLU A 277 5.20 5.70 17.30
N ARG A 278 4.36 5.84 16.28
CA ARG A 278 3.10 5.07 16.17
C ARG A 278 3.23 3.88 15.26
N LEU A 279 3.96 4.03 14.15
CA LEU A 279 4.08 3.00 13.13
C LEU A 279 5.48 2.37 13.09
N ARG A 280 6.46 2.80 13.90
CA ARG A 280 7.83 2.25 13.90
C ARG A 280 8.47 2.21 12.51
N ILE A 281 8.10 3.15 11.64
CA ILE A 281 8.67 3.36 10.30
C ILE A 281 9.14 4.82 10.18
N GLN A 282 9.89 5.15 9.13
CA GLN A 282 10.46 6.48 8.95
C GLN A 282 10.35 6.92 7.50
N LEU A 283 10.29 8.24 7.30
CA LEU A 283 10.42 8.84 5.99
C LEU A 283 11.81 8.59 5.40
N HIS A 284 11.85 8.60 4.08
CA HIS A 284 13.10 8.51 3.35
C HIS A 284 13.79 9.89 3.34
N PRO A 285 14.98 10.04 3.95
CA PRO A 285 15.59 11.35 4.21
C PRO A 285 15.82 12.17 2.93
N TYR A 286 16.21 11.51 1.84
CA TYR A 286 16.49 12.17 0.55
C TYR A 286 15.30 12.27 -0.41
N LYS A 287 14.09 11.84 0.00
CA LYS A 287 12.89 11.86 -0.83
C LYS A 287 11.75 12.69 -0.23
N VAL A 288 12.03 13.40 0.86
CA VAL A 288 11.17 14.50 1.29
C VAL A 288 11.52 15.70 0.42
N CYS A 289 10.55 16.23 -0.31
CA CYS A 289 10.77 17.42 -1.11
C CYS A 289 9.56 18.35 -1.11
N VAL A 290 9.84 19.65 -1.00
CA VAL A 290 8.83 20.70 -1.15
C VAL A 290 9.14 21.50 -2.41
N ARG A 291 8.18 21.55 -3.34
CA ARG A 291 8.32 22.25 -4.62
C ARG A 291 7.11 23.12 -4.88
N THR A 292 7.27 24.22 -5.61
CA THR A 292 6.12 25.02 -6.03
C THR A 292 5.32 24.25 -7.08
N VAL A 293 3.98 24.31 -6.99
CA VAL A 293 3.09 23.63 -7.94
C VAL A 293 3.26 24.14 -9.38
N LYS A 294 3.76 25.37 -9.56
CA LYS A 294 4.06 25.96 -10.86
C LYS A 294 5.11 25.17 -11.65
N GLN A 295 6.05 24.51 -10.97
CA GLN A 295 7.06 23.64 -11.59
C GLN A 295 6.50 22.27 -11.99
N GLY A 296 5.27 21.96 -11.56
CA GLY A 296 4.66 20.65 -11.67
C GLY A 296 5.10 19.70 -10.57
N VAL A 297 4.20 18.79 -10.20
CA VAL A 297 4.43 17.79 -9.16
C VAL A 297 4.73 16.45 -9.80
N ASP A 298 5.93 15.92 -9.61
CA ASP A 298 6.33 14.59 -10.08
C ASP A 298 5.62 13.50 -9.23
N PHE A 299 4.62 12.83 -9.80
CA PHE A 299 3.81 11.83 -9.13
C PHE A 299 3.46 10.65 -10.05
N LEU A 300 3.75 9.43 -9.60
CA LEU A 300 3.42 8.16 -10.28
C LEU A 300 3.81 8.07 -11.77
N GLY A 301 4.97 8.62 -12.13
CA GLY A 301 5.49 8.61 -13.50
C GLY A 301 5.04 9.78 -14.38
N TYR A 302 4.24 10.69 -13.82
CA TYR A 302 3.77 11.92 -14.46
C TYR A 302 4.34 13.15 -13.76
N ARG A 303 4.36 14.28 -14.46
CA ARG A 303 4.48 15.61 -13.91
C ARG A 303 3.12 16.29 -14.02
N VAL A 304 2.49 16.54 -12.88
CA VAL A 304 1.12 17.06 -12.79
C VAL A 304 1.17 18.56 -12.60
N LEU A 305 0.57 19.30 -13.53
CA LEU A 305 0.38 20.75 -13.49
C LEU A 305 -1.11 21.04 -13.31
N GLU A 306 -1.45 22.29 -12.97
CA GLU A 306 -2.84 22.71 -12.83
C GLU A 306 -3.66 22.41 -14.10
N HIS A 307 -3.15 22.74 -15.29
CA HIS A 307 -3.90 22.60 -16.55
C HIS A 307 -3.35 21.54 -17.52
N ALA A 308 -2.28 20.83 -17.14
CA ALA A 308 -1.67 19.80 -17.98
C ALA A 308 -1.15 18.62 -17.14
N VAL A 309 -1.05 17.45 -17.76
CA VAL A 309 -0.38 16.28 -17.18
C VAL A 309 0.64 15.82 -18.21
N ILE A 310 1.93 15.82 -17.85
CA ILE A 310 3.01 15.48 -18.77
C ILE A 310 3.67 14.18 -18.30
N LEU A 311 4.21 13.36 -19.20
CA LEU A 311 5.05 12.24 -18.77
C LEU A 311 6.37 12.74 -18.18
N ARG A 312 6.79 12.12 -17.07
CA ARG A 312 8.11 12.39 -16.50
C ARG A 312 9.19 11.99 -17.50
N THR A 313 10.28 12.76 -17.60
CA THR A 313 11.35 12.52 -18.57
C THR A 313 11.90 11.10 -18.54
N GLY A 314 12.15 10.55 -17.33
CA GLY A 314 12.60 9.17 -17.18
C GLY A 314 11.57 8.13 -17.66
N THR A 315 10.28 8.39 -17.46
CA THR A 315 9.20 7.54 -17.97
C THR A 315 9.13 7.60 -19.49
N LYS A 316 9.22 8.81 -20.08
CA LYS A 316 9.26 9.00 -21.54
C LYS A 316 10.45 8.27 -22.18
N LYS A 317 11.65 8.41 -21.60
CA LYS A 317 12.87 7.73 -22.08
C LYS A 317 12.69 6.21 -22.05
N ARG A 318 12.17 5.66 -20.94
CA ARG A 318 11.90 4.22 -20.81
C ARG A 318 10.89 3.70 -21.84
N VAL A 319 9.83 4.47 -22.12
CA VAL A 319 8.85 4.11 -23.17
C VAL A 319 9.55 3.97 -24.52
N ILE A 320 10.44 4.90 -24.86
CA ILE A 320 11.16 4.90 -26.14
C ILE A 320 12.17 3.75 -26.20
N GLU A 321 12.91 3.47 -25.11
CA GLU A 321 13.96 2.45 -25.09
C GLU A 321 13.43 1.01 -25.09
N ASN A 322 12.25 0.78 -24.49
CA ASN A 322 11.76 -0.59 -24.23
C ASN A 322 10.55 -0.97 -25.09
N ILE A 323 10.13 -0.13 -26.04
CA ILE A 323 8.95 -0.43 -26.85
C ILE A 323 9.15 -1.66 -27.75
N ASN A 324 8.15 -2.54 -27.79
CA ASN A 324 8.07 -3.67 -28.70
C ASN A 324 6.60 -4.01 -29.01
N ALA A 325 6.36 -4.85 -30.01
CA ALA A 325 5.02 -5.23 -30.45
C ALA A 325 4.11 -5.78 -29.31
N GLU A 326 4.69 -6.41 -28.29
CA GLU A 326 3.95 -6.99 -27.16
C GLU A 326 3.50 -5.95 -26.13
N ASN A 327 4.23 -4.83 -25.99
CA ASN A 327 4.01 -3.84 -24.93
C ASN A 327 3.52 -2.47 -25.41
N VAL A 328 3.42 -2.25 -26.73
CA VAL A 328 2.94 -0.97 -27.31
C VAL A 328 1.57 -0.58 -26.76
N SER A 329 0.64 -1.53 -26.63
CA SER A 329 -0.70 -1.29 -26.07
C SER A 329 -0.64 -0.74 -24.63
N SER A 330 0.28 -1.25 -23.81
CA SER A 330 0.48 -0.81 -22.43
C SER A 330 1.06 0.62 -22.39
N TYR A 331 2.03 0.92 -23.25
CA TYR A 331 2.61 2.26 -23.33
C TYR A 331 1.65 3.30 -23.92
N LEU A 332 0.80 2.92 -24.87
CA LEU A 332 -0.27 3.77 -25.38
C LEU A 332 -1.26 4.14 -24.27
N GLY A 333 -1.65 3.18 -23.41
CA GLY A 333 -2.51 3.47 -22.26
C GLY A 333 -1.90 4.48 -21.28
N VAL A 334 -0.59 4.39 -21.01
CA VAL A 334 0.14 5.37 -20.20
C VAL A 334 0.12 6.75 -20.85
N CYS A 335 0.33 6.82 -22.17
CA CYS A 335 0.35 8.07 -22.91
C CYS A 335 -1.03 8.73 -22.99
N GLN A 336 -2.13 7.97 -23.09
CA GLN A 336 -3.49 8.51 -23.17
C GLN A 336 -3.87 9.43 -21.99
N HIS A 337 -3.22 9.24 -20.85
CA HIS A 337 -3.49 10.03 -19.64
C HIS A 337 -2.55 11.22 -19.45
N ALA A 338 -1.76 11.57 -20.47
CA ALA A 338 -0.87 12.72 -20.47
C ALA A 338 -0.91 13.46 -21.83
N ASN A 339 -0.57 14.74 -21.81
CA ASN A 339 -0.32 15.59 -22.97
C ASN A 339 0.90 15.05 -23.74
N THR A 340 0.68 14.03 -24.56
CA THR A 340 1.73 13.25 -25.23
C THR A 340 1.42 12.99 -26.71
N TYR A 341 0.69 13.91 -27.34
CA TYR A 341 0.19 13.76 -28.72
C TYR A 341 1.27 13.28 -29.71
N ASP A 342 2.43 13.94 -29.72
CA ASP A 342 3.52 13.59 -30.64
C ASP A 342 4.12 12.21 -30.33
N LEU A 343 4.25 11.87 -29.04
CA LEU A 343 4.75 10.56 -28.64
C LEU A 343 3.73 9.48 -29.04
N GLN A 344 2.44 9.67 -28.81
CA GLN A 344 1.41 8.71 -29.23
C GLN A 344 1.43 8.48 -30.75
N ARG A 345 1.63 9.55 -31.54
CA ARG A 345 1.78 9.44 -32.99
C ARG A 345 3.00 8.58 -33.36
N GLN A 346 4.14 8.79 -32.70
CA GLN A 346 5.34 7.97 -32.88
C GLN A 346 5.11 6.50 -32.51
N LEU A 347 4.44 6.23 -31.38
CA LEU A 347 4.17 4.87 -30.91
C LEU A 347 3.23 4.09 -31.83
N LYS A 348 2.27 4.77 -32.47
CA LYS A 348 1.34 4.14 -33.43
C LYS A 348 2.01 3.62 -34.71
N HIS A 349 3.24 4.04 -35.01
CA HIS A 349 4.00 3.48 -36.14
C HIS A 349 4.60 2.08 -35.85
N PHE A 350 4.56 1.63 -34.58
CA PHE A 350 5.02 0.30 -34.15
C PHE A 350 3.88 -0.71 -33.97
N VAL A 351 2.63 -0.29 -34.19
CA VAL A 351 1.44 -1.14 -34.29
C VAL A 351 1.19 -1.41 -35.76
#